data_AF-A0A3S3TYC7-F1
#
_entry.id   AF-A0A3S3TYC7-F1
#
_cell.length_a   1.000
_cell.length_b   1.000
_cell.length_c   1.000
_cell.angle_alpha   90.00
_cell.angle_beta   90.00
_cell.angle_gamma   90.00
#
_symmetry.space_group_name_H-M   'P 1'
#
loop_
_entity.id
_entity.type
_entity.pdbx_description
1 polymer ?
#
loop_
_entity_poly.entity_id
_entity_poly.type
_entity_poly.pdbx_seq_one_letter_code
_entity_poly.pdbx_strand_id
1 'polypeptide(L)'
;MTHTYHITEMTCAGCSAKVSHLLKRIPDVTSVSIDLGTGDATITMVNHVATSTLQEALKEHPKYKLTEKMVKSVNIFAEQVEEKKSWAATYKPILLIFGYITAISLIVSLWGNGFSGMMFMQVFMAGFFLIFSFFKMLDLKGFANSYAMYDIVAKKFKSWGYIYAFLELGLGLAFALGIFPLFVNAFTAVLMSVSLIGVLQSVMTKKKIQCACLGAVFNLPMSTVTIIEDGLMIAMSVAMLFMYL
;
A
#
# COMPACT_ATOMS: atom_id res chain seq x y z
N MET A 1 -3.94 27.90 24.21
CA MET A 1 -4.66 27.25 23.09
C MET A 1 -4.01 27.60 21.76
N THR A 2 -4.16 26.76 20.74
CA THR A 2 -3.52 26.96 19.44
C THR A 2 -4.55 26.88 18.32
N HIS A 3 -4.59 27.90 17.46
CA HIS A 3 -5.46 27.96 16.29
C HIS A 3 -4.60 28.07 15.03
N THR A 4 -5.14 27.56 13.91
CA THR A 4 -4.50 27.70 12.60
C THR A 4 -5.34 28.60 11.73
N TYR A 5 -4.71 29.57 11.09
CA TYR A 5 -5.34 30.52 10.19
C TYR A 5 -4.69 30.42 8.83
N HIS A 6 -5.47 30.50 7.76
CA HIS A 6 -4.95 30.70 6.42
C HIS A 6 -4.85 32.19 6.13
N ILE A 7 -3.71 32.64 5.61
CA ILE A 7 -3.45 34.05 5.30
C ILE A 7 -3.16 34.20 3.80
N THR A 8 -4.02 34.96 3.12
CA THR A 8 -3.87 35.22 1.68
C THR A 8 -2.73 36.21 1.39
N GLU A 9 -2.18 36.16 0.16
CA GLU A 9 -1.22 37.15 -0.38
C GLU A 9 0.16 37.23 0.34
N MET A 10 0.58 36.17 1.03
CA MET A 10 1.95 36.05 1.54
C MET A 10 2.88 35.44 0.47
N THR A 11 3.53 36.29 -0.32
CA THR A 11 4.38 35.85 -1.45
C THR A 11 5.88 35.83 -1.14
N CYS A 12 6.29 36.23 0.07
CA CYS A 12 7.69 36.45 0.38
C CYS A 12 8.04 36.22 1.86
N ALA A 13 9.31 35.90 2.16
CA ALA A 13 9.78 35.74 3.54
C ALA A 13 9.68 37.01 4.39
N GLY A 14 9.81 38.19 3.77
CA GLY A 14 9.55 39.47 4.45
C GLY A 14 8.08 39.67 4.79
N CYS A 15 7.18 39.09 3.99
CA CYS A 15 5.73 39.18 4.15
C CYS A 15 5.30 38.34 5.37
N SER A 16 5.81 37.10 5.48
CA SER A 16 5.53 36.25 6.65
C SER A 16 6.17 36.80 7.93
N ALA A 17 7.41 37.29 7.88
CA ALA A 17 8.07 37.88 9.05
C ALA A 17 7.29 39.09 9.60
N LYS A 18 6.78 39.96 8.71
CA LYS A 18 5.97 41.12 9.10
C LYS A 18 4.66 40.72 9.76
N VAL A 19 3.94 39.76 9.18
CA VAL A 19 2.68 39.25 9.73
C VAL A 19 2.89 38.58 11.09
N SER A 20 3.93 37.74 11.21
CA SER A 20 4.30 37.12 12.49
C SER A 20 4.59 38.17 13.57
N HIS A 21 5.32 39.22 13.22
CA HIS A 21 5.66 40.29 14.15
C HIS A 21 4.44 41.10 14.61
N LEU A 22 3.50 41.42 13.71
CA LEU A 22 2.28 42.16 14.06
C LEU A 22 1.36 41.34 14.98
N LEU A 23 1.19 40.05 14.68
CA LEU A 23 0.34 39.17 15.48
C LEU A 23 0.93 38.86 16.87
N LYS A 24 2.27 38.82 17.00
CA LYS A 24 2.96 38.68 18.31
C LYS A 24 2.84 39.89 19.23
N ARG A 25 2.43 41.07 18.72
CA ARG A 25 2.22 42.27 19.56
C ARG A 25 0.91 42.23 20.35
N ILE A 26 0.03 41.27 20.04
CA ILE A 26 -1.24 41.10 20.73
C ILE A 26 -0.96 40.48 22.11
N PRO A 27 -1.44 41.08 23.22
CA PRO A 27 -1.07 40.66 24.58
C PRO A 27 -1.32 39.18 24.88
N ASP A 28 -2.38 38.61 24.31
CA ASP A 28 -2.77 37.22 24.53
C ASP A 28 -2.07 36.23 23.57
N VAL A 29 -1.22 36.67 22.64
CA VAL A 29 -0.53 35.81 21.67
C VAL A 29 0.88 35.46 22.15
N THR A 30 1.14 34.17 22.37
CA THR A 30 2.42 33.66 22.88
C THR A 30 3.40 33.33 21.76
N SER A 31 2.92 32.72 20.66
CA SER A 31 3.78 32.37 19.52
C SER A 31 3.02 32.36 18.21
N VAL A 32 3.72 32.71 17.13
CA VAL A 32 3.20 32.70 15.77
C VAL A 32 4.22 32.01 14.87
N SER A 33 3.81 30.89 14.26
CA SER A 33 4.58 30.15 13.26
C SER A 33 3.86 30.25 11.92
N ILE A 34 4.58 30.53 10.84
CA ILE A 34 3.99 30.70 9.50
C ILE A 34 4.71 29.79 8.51
N ASP A 35 3.93 29.02 7.78
CA ASP A 35 4.39 28.20 6.65
C ASP A 35 4.02 28.91 5.34
N LEU A 36 5.05 29.38 4.62
CA LEU A 36 4.90 30.05 3.33
C LEU A 36 4.46 29.11 2.21
N GLY A 37 4.77 27.81 2.31
CA GLY A 37 4.41 26.82 1.30
C GLY A 37 2.92 26.55 1.28
N THR A 38 2.27 26.57 2.44
CA THR A 38 0.82 26.34 2.59
C THR A 38 0.02 27.63 2.78
N GLY A 39 0.67 28.75 3.11
CA GLY A 39 0.01 30.01 3.46
C GLY A 39 -0.64 29.98 4.85
N ASP A 40 -0.27 29.01 5.70
CA ASP A 40 -0.89 28.79 7.00
C ASP A 40 -0.07 29.42 8.14
N ALA A 41 -0.78 30.01 9.10
CA ALA A 41 -0.24 30.60 10.32
C ALA A 41 -0.81 29.90 11.55
N THR A 42 0.04 29.25 12.32
CA THR A 42 -0.30 28.65 13.61
C THR A 42 -0.04 29.66 14.72
N ILE A 43 -1.10 30.06 15.43
CA ILE A 43 -1.08 31.07 16.50
C ILE A 43 -1.40 30.40 17.82
N THR A 44 -0.47 30.46 18.77
CA THR A 44 -0.67 30.04 20.16
C THR A 44 -1.00 31.25 21.00
N MET A 45 -2.09 31.16 21.75
CA MET A 45 -2.65 32.23 22.56
C MET A 45 -2.99 31.74 23.97
N VAL A 46 -2.90 32.61 24.97
CA VAL A 46 -3.22 32.31 26.38
C VAL A 46 -4.73 32.15 26.54
N ASN A 47 -5.49 33.16 26.11
CA ASN A 47 -6.95 33.15 26.02
C ASN A 47 -7.38 33.21 24.55
N HIS A 48 -8.63 32.83 24.27
CA HIS A 48 -9.16 32.92 22.92
C HIS A 48 -9.23 34.39 22.47
N VAL A 49 -8.48 34.73 21.43
CA VAL A 49 -8.54 36.02 20.74
C VAL A 49 -9.44 35.86 19.53
N ALA A 50 -10.48 36.70 19.44
CA ALA A 50 -11.40 36.65 18.31
C ALA A 50 -10.66 36.92 16.99
N THR A 51 -11.04 36.19 15.93
CA THR A 51 -10.46 36.34 14.59
C THR A 51 -10.60 37.77 14.05
N SER A 52 -11.65 38.51 14.46
CA SER A 52 -11.82 39.93 14.16
C SER A 52 -10.70 40.80 14.76
N THR A 53 -10.26 40.51 15.98
CA THR A 53 -9.16 41.21 16.66
C THR A 53 -7.81 40.89 16.01
N LEU A 54 -7.60 39.65 15.58
CA LEU A 54 -6.42 39.27 14.79
C LEU A 54 -6.39 39.96 13.43
N GLN A 55 -7.54 40.06 12.76
CA GLN A 55 -7.68 40.80 11.51
C GLN A 55 -7.49 42.31 11.71
N GLU A 56 -7.90 42.85 12.87
CA GLU A 56 -7.71 44.25 13.23
C GLU A 56 -6.24 44.64 13.37
N ALA A 57 -5.41 43.75 13.93
CA ALA A 57 -3.96 43.95 14.01
C ALA A 57 -3.28 44.05 12.64
N LEU A 58 -3.96 43.64 11.56
CA LEU A 58 -3.47 43.72 10.19
C LEU A 58 -4.19 44.81 9.35
N LYS A 59 -4.97 45.71 9.96
CA LYS A 59 -5.70 46.79 9.25
C LYS A 59 -4.82 47.67 8.38
N GLU A 60 -3.58 47.94 8.80
CA GLU A 60 -2.61 48.72 7.99
C GLU A 60 -2.17 47.99 6.70
N HIS A 61 -2.53 46.71 6.56
CA HIS A 61 -2.20 45.85 5.43
C HIS A 61 -3.43 45.06 4.95
N PRO A 62 -4.39 45.71 4.28
CA PRO A 62 -5.67 45.11 3.88
C PRO A 62 -5.55 43.94 2.89
N LYS A 63 -4.37 43.74 2.30
CA LYS A 63 -4.03 42.59 1.45
C LYS A 63 -4.03 41.25 2.19
N TYR A 64 -3.79 41.25 3.50
CA TYR A 64 -3.77 40.03 4.31
C TYR A 64 -5.15 39.77 4.90
N LYS A 65 -5.78 38.66 4.49
CA LYS A 65 -7.06 38.20 5.06
C LYS A 65 -6.82 36.91 5.84
N LEU A 66 -7.19 36.92 7.11
CA LEU A 66 -7.19 35.73 7.97
C LEU A 66 -8.50 34.99 7.80
N THR A 67 -8.41 33.72 7.45
CA THR A 67 -9.54 32.78 7.54
C THR A 67 -9.16 31.71 8.55
N GLU A 68 -9.97 31.56 9.59
CA GLU A 68 -9.73 30.51 10.58
C GLU A 68 -9.91 29.14 9.93
N LYS A 69 -8.84 28.34 9.91
CA LYS A 69 -8.98 26.91 9.64
C LYS A 69 -9.49 26.33 10.95
N MET A 70 -10.75 25.89 10.96
CA MET A 70 -11.29 25.12 12.07
C MET A 70 -10.44 23.85 12.23
N VAL A 71 -9.47 23.91 13.15
CA VAL A 71 -8.80 22.74 13.67
C VAL A 71 -9.88 22.05 14.49
N LYS A 72 -10.55 21.07 13.88
CA LYS A 72 -11.40 20.12 14.62
C LYS A 72 -10.58 19.71 15.84
N SER A 73 -11.05 20.10 17.02
CA SER A 73 -10.49 19.65 18.28
C SER A 73 -10.27 18.15 18.17
N VAL A 74 -9.04 17.75 18.45
CA VAL A 74 -8.62 16.36 18.47
C VAL A 74 -9.42 15.68 19.58
N ASN A 75 -10.61 15.20 19.23
CA ASN A 75 -11.08 13.98 19.84
C ASN A 75 -10.07 12.92 19.41
N ILE A 76 -9.29 12.45 20.38
CA ILE A 76 -8.41 11.26 20.29
C ILE A 76 -9.23 9.99 19.94
N PHE A 77 -10.55 10.12 19.74
CA PHE A 77 -11.47 9.13 19.20
C PHE A 77 -12.28 9.66 17.99
N ALA A 78 -11.64 10.42 17.10
CA ALA A 78 -12.18 10.59 15.74
C ALA A 78 -11.77 9.36 14.94
N GLU A 79 -12.66 8.37 14.96
CA GLU A 79 -12.74 7.30 13.99
C GLU A 79 -12.39 7.88 12.61
N GLN A 80 -11.23 7.49 12.09
CA GLN A 80 -10.87 7.76 10.71
C GLN A 80 -11.97 7.14 9.87
N VAL A 81 -12.90 7.96 9.40
CA VAL A 81 -13.62 7.64 8.17
C VAL A 81 -12.56 7.78 7.08
N GLU A 82 -11.71 6.74 6.98
CA GLU A 82 -11.04 6.37 5.75
C GLU A 82 -12.12 6.50 4.68
N GLU A 83 -11.95 7.40 3.71
CA GLU A 83 -12.63 7.24 2.44
C GLU A 83 -12.36 5.79 2.03
N LYS A 84 -13.37 4.92 2.17
CA LYS A 84 -13.30 3.55 1.69
C LYS A 84 -13.14 3.69 0.18
N LYS A 85 -11.89 3.76 -0.29
CA LYS A 85 -11.56 3.52 -1.69
C LYS A 85 -12.33 2.27 -2.07
N SER A 86 -13.16 2.37 -3.11
CA SER A 86 -13.95 1.24 -3.60
C SER A 86 -13.04 0.02 -3.68
N TRP A 87 -13.52 -1.13 -3.21
CA TRP A 87 -12.78 -2.40 -3.25
C TRP A 87 -12.12 -2.60 -4.62
N ALA A 88 -12.87 -2.33 -5.69
CA ALA A 88 -12.40 -2.43 -7.07
C ALA A 88 -11.24 -1.47 -7.39
N ALA A 89 -11.22 -0.26 -6.85
CA ALA A 89 -10.13 0.70 -7.05
C ALA A 89 -8.83 0.26 -6.36
N THR A 90 -8.95 -0.42 -5.22
CA THR A 90 -7.82 -0.96 -4.46
C THR A 90 -7.21 -2.18 -5.18
N TYR A 91 -8.03 -3.10 -5.70
CA TYR A 91 -7.53 -4.34 -6.34
C TYR A 91 -7.37 -4.25 -7.86
N LYS A 92 -7.64 -3.09 -8.48
CA LYS A 92 -7.53 -2.88 -9.94
C LYS A 92 -6.21 -3.39 -10.54
N PRO A 93 -5.02 -3.15 -9.95
CA PRO A 93 -3.77 -3.66 -10.52
C PRO A 93 -3.73 -5.19 -10.57
N ILE A 94 -4.15 -5.86 -9.49
CA ILE A 94 -4.13 -7.33 -9.38
C ILE A 94 -5.14 -7.95 -10.36
N LEU A 95 -6.35 -7.39 -10.45
CA LEU A 95 -7.36 -7.88 -11.39
C LEU A 95 -6.92 -7.72 -12.85
N LEU A 96 -6.21 -6.63 -13.18
CA LEU A 96 -5.63 -6.45 -14.51
C LEU A 96 -4.58 -7.52 -14.78
N ILE A 97 -3.63 -7.73 -13.86
CA ILE A 97 -2.59 -8.77 -13.99
C ILE A 97 -3.23 -10.14 -14.22
N PHE A 98 -4.20 -10.52 -13.38
CA PHE A 98 -4.91 -11.78 -13.50
C PHE A 98 -5.62 -11.91 -14.86
N GLY A 99 -6.26 -10.84 -15.33
CA GLY A 99 -6.91 -10.80 -16.63
C GLY A 99 -5.93 -11.01 -17.80
N TYR A 100 -4.79 -10.31 -17.80
CA TYR A 100 -3.77 -10.47 -18.84
C TYR A 100 -3.16 -11.88 -18.85
N ILE A 101 -2.81 -12.44 -17.68
CA ILE A 101 -2.27 -13.79 -17.57
C ILE A 101 -3.30 -14.82 -18.07
N THR A 102 -4.56 -14.69 -17.66
CA THR A 102 -5.66 -15.57 -18.10
C THR A 102 -5.83 -15.52 -19.61
N ALA A 103 -5.84 -14.31 -20.20
CA ALA A 103 -5.97 -14.14 -21.64
C ALA A 103 -4.85 -14.83 -22.42
N ILE A 104 -3.59 -14.60 -22.02
CA ILE A 104 -2.43 -15.25 -22.67
C ILE A 104 -2.49 -16.76 -22.50
N SER A 105 -2.84 -17.24 -21.30
CA SER A 105 -2.96 -18.67 -21.01
C SER A 105 -4.03 -19.34 -21.87
N LEU A 106 -5.18 -18.69 -22.07
CA LEU A 106 -6.23 -19.16 -22.99
C LEU A 106 -5.73 -19.18 -24.44
N ILE A 107 -5.09 -18.11 -24.91
CA ILE A 107 -4.58 -18.03 -26.28
C ILE A 107 -3.60 -19.18 -26.55
N VAL A 108 -2.63 -19.39 -25.67
CA VAL A 108 -1.63 -20.45 -25.83
C VAL A 108 -2.28 -21.83 -25.71
N SER A 109 -3.19 -22.01 -24.76
CA SER A 109 -3.91 -23.27 -24.56
C SER A 109 -4.84 -23.65 -25.71
N LEU A 110 -5.26 -22.69 -26.52
CA LEU A 110 -6.15 -22.87 -27.67
C LEU A 110 -5.41 -22.86 -29.02
N TRP A 111 -4.09 -22.62 -29.03
CA TRP A 111 -3.31 -22.55 -30.27
C TRP A 111 -3.25 -23.92 -30.99
N GLY A 112 -3.33 -25.03 -30.25
CA GLY A 112 -3.36 -26.38 -30.83
C GLY A 112 -4.72 -26.80 -31.39
N ASN A 113 -4.84 -28.06 -31.83
CA ASN A 113 -6.10 -28.68 -32.31
C ASN A 113 -7.08 -29.02 -31.16
N GLY A 114 -7.17 -28.18 -30.14
CA GLY A 114 -8.00 -28.39 -28.96
C GLY A 114 -7.51 -27.64 -27.73
N PHE A 115 -8.33 -27.61 -26.69
CA PHE A 115 -7.98 -26.99 -25.41
C PHE A 115 -7.10 -27.92 -24.57
N SER A 116 -5.86 -27.52 -24.31
CA SER A 116 -4.96 -28.21 -23.39
C SER A 116 -4.96 -27.59 -21.99
N GLY A 117 -5.77 -28.13 -21.08
CA GLY A 117 -5.82 -27.66 -19.69
C GLY A 117 -4.47 -27.67 -18.97
N MET A 118 -3.59 -28.63 -19.29
CA MET A 118 -2.23 -28.69 -18.74
C MET A 118 -1.38 -27.49 -19.20
N MET A 119 -1.47 -27.13 -20.47
CA MET A 119 -0.76 -25.97 -21.02
C MET A 119 -1.33 -24.66 -20.47
N PHE A 120 -2.66 -24.57 -20.31
CA PHE A 120 -3.30 -23.44 -19.64
C PHE A 120 -2.75 -23.23 -18.23
N MET A 121 -2.77 -24.26 -17.39
CA MET A 121 -2.29 -24.18 -16.01
C MET A 121 -0.79 -23.84 -15.95
N GLN A 122 0.03 -24.47 -16.80
CA GLN A 122 1.46 -24.20 -16.86
C GLN A 122 1.77 -22.74 -17.22
N VAL A 123 1.15 -22.20 -18.27
CA VAL A 123 1.36 -20.81 -18.73
C VAL A 123 0.82 -19.82 -17.70
N PHE A 124 -0.33 -20.12 -17.10
CA PHE A 124 -0.93 -19.30 -16.06
C PHE A 124 0.01 -19.20 -14.86
N MET A 125 0.47 -20.34 -14.33
CA MET A 125 1.36 -20.37 -13.17
C MET A 125 2.71 -19.72 -13.46
N ALA A 126 3.27 -19.90 -14.67
CA ALA A 126 4.49 -19.22 -15.09
C ALA A 126 4.34 -17.69 -15.04
N GLY A 127 3.31 -17.16 -15.72
CA GLY A 127 3.06 -15.72 -15.76
C GLY A 127 2.78 -15.15 -14.38
N PHE A 128 2.05 -15.89 -13.55
CA PHE A 128 1.73 -15.51 -12.19
C PHE A 128 3.00 -15.39 -11.32
N PHE A 129 3.82 -16.43 -11.22
CA PHE A 129 5.04 -16.38 -10.43
C PHE A 129 6.04 -15.32 -10.91
N LEU A 130 6.22 -15.17 -12.24
CA LEU A 130 7.15 -14.18 -12.77
C LEU A 130 6.72 -12.75 -12.43
N ILE A 131 5.44 -12.43 -12.56
CA ILE A 131 4.91 -11.08 -12.29
C ILE A 131 4.94 -10.77 -10.79
N PHE A 132 4.51 -11.70 -9.94
CA PHE A 132 4.53 -11.48 -8.49
C PHE A 132 5.95 -11.45 -7.92
N SER A 133 6.86 -12.26 -8.46
CA SER A 133 8.29 -12.17 -8.15
C SER A 133 8.86 -10.82 -8.56
N PHE A 134 8.48 -10.28 -9.73
CA PHE A 134 8.94 -8.96 -10.18
C PHE A 134 8.55 -7.86 -9.18
N PHE A 135 7.29 -7.84 -8.73
CA PHE A 135 6.86 -6.85 -7.73
C PHE A 135 7.61 -6.97 -6.40
N LYS A 136 7.93 -8.21 -5.98
CA LYS A 136 8.76 -8.45 -4.79
C LYS A 136 10.17 -7.91 -4.95
N MET A 137 10.73 -7.93 -6.16
CA MET A 137 12.08 -7.42 -6.43
C MET A 137 12.15 -5.89 -6.44
N LEU A 138 11.06 -5.18 -6.73
CA LEU A 138 11.03 -3.70 -6.72
C LEU A 138 11.37 -3.12 -5.34
N ASP A 139 10.92 -3.77 -4.27
CA ASP A 139 11.32 -3.45 -2.90
C ASP A 139 11.55 -4.74 -2.10
N LEU A 140 12.64 -5.43 -2.42
CA LEU A 140 12.98 -6.72 -1.82
C LEU A 140 13.14 -6.64 -0.29
N LYS A 141 13.68 -5.51 0.20
CA LYS A 141 13.87 -5.29 1.64
C LYS A 141 12.54 -5.05 2.34
N GLY A 142 11.67 -4.21 1.77
CA GLY A 142 10.31 -3.98 2.26
C GLY A 142 9.46 -5.26 2.22
N PHE A 143 9.57 -6.04 1.15
CA PHE A 143 8.96 -7.36 1.03
C PHE A 143 9.42 -8.28 2.17
N ALA A 144 10.73 -8.52 2.31
CA ALA A 144 11.25 -9.45 3.32
C ALA A 144 10.88 -9.03 4.76
N ASN A 145 10.88 -7.73 5.05
CA ASN A 145 10.43 -7.21 6.34
C ASN A 145 8.95 -7.49 6.61
N SER A 146 8.10 -7.24 5.61
CA SER A 146 6.65 -7.39 5.72
C SER A 146 6.23 -8.87 5.73
N TYR A 147 6.88 -9.70 4.91
CA TYR A 147 6.68 -11.14 4.83
C TYR A 147 6.99 -11.84 6.16
N ALA A 148 8.07 -11.43 6.85
CA ALA A 148 8.44 -11.92 8.17
C ALA A 148 7.40 -11.62 9.28
N MET A 149 6.44 -10.73 9.06
CA MET A 149 5.40 -10.43 10.04
C MET A 149 4.31 -11.50 10.10
N TYR A 150 4.08 -12.25 9.02
CA TYR A 150 2.98 -13.22 8.93
C TYR A 150 3.44 -14.64 8.58
N ASP A 151 4.44 -14.81 7.71
CA ASP A 151 4.89 -16.13 7.28
C ASP A 151 5.55 -16.93 8.43
N ILE A 152 5.25 -18.22 8.50
CA ILE A 152 5.65 -19.09 9.61
C ILE A 152 7.16 -19.29 9.65
N VAL A 153 7.79 -19.39 8.47
CA VAL A 153 9.22 -19.63 8.33
C VAL A 153 9.98 -18.32 8.47
N ALA A 154 9.53 -17.26 7.81
CA ALA A 154 10.17 -15.95 7.85
C ALA A 154 10.12 -15.29 9.25
N LYS A 155 9.11 -15.61 10.07
CA LYS A 155 9.06 -15.22 11.49
C LYS A 155 10.26 -15.74 12.28
N LYS A 156 10.74 -16.94 11.97
CA LYS A 156 11.91 -17.55 12.63
C LYS A 156 13.23 -17.17 11.95
N PHE A 157 13.21 -17.05 10.62
CA PHE A 157 14.39 -16.75 9.82
C PHE A 157 14.09 -15.63 8.81
N LYS A 158 14.38 -14.38 9.17
CA LYS A 158 14.04 -13.20 8.34
C LYS A 158 14.63 -13.25 6.93
N SER A 159 15.80 -13.85 6.76
CA SER A 159 16.43 -14.01 5.44
C SER A 159 15.64 -14.92 4.50
N TRP A 160 14.74 -15.76 5.05
CA TRP A 160 13.80 -16.57 4.26
C TRP A 160 12.98 -15.72 3.28
N GLY A 161 12.58 -14.50 3.66
CA GLY A 161 11.84 -13.61 2.77
C GLY A 161 12.61 -13.28 1.48
N TYR A 162 13.93 -13.11 1.56
CA TYR A 162 14.75 -12.89 0.36
C TYR A 162 14.81 -14.16 -0.50
N ILE A 163 15.06 -15.31 0.13
CA ILE A 163 15.11 -16.60 -0.55
C ILE A 163 13.79 -16.89 -1.27
N TYR A 164 12.68 -16.65 -0.58
CA TYR A 164 11.33 -16.88 -1.09
C TYR A 164 11.04 -16.08 -2.37
N ALA A 165 11.46 -14.81 -2.43
CA ALA A 165 11.30 -14.01 -3.65
C ALA A 165 12.04 -14.62 -4.85
N PHE A 166 13.24 -15.17 -4.64
CA PHE A 166 13.99 -15.86 -5.69
C PHE A 166 13.45 -17.26 -6.01
N LEU A 167 12.86 -17.96 -5.02
CA LEU A 167 12.19 -19.24 -5.26
C LEU A 167 11.00 -19.07 -6.20
N GLU A 168 10.21 -18.02 -6.04
CA GLU A 168 9.12 -17.73 -6.97
C GLU A 168 9.62 -17.37 -8.38
N LEU A 169 10.70 -16.58 -8.50
CA LEU A 169 11.33 -16.36 -9.81
C LEU A 169 11.70 -17.69 -10.45
N GLY A 170 12.38 -18.56 -9.69
CA GLY A 170 12.82 -19.87 -10.15
C GLY A 170 11.64 -20.75 -10.58
N LEU A 171 10.55 -20.77 -9.81
CA LEU A 171 9.32 -21.46 -10.15
C LEU A 171 8.69 -20.93 -11.43
N GLY A 172 8.56 -19.61 -11.57
CA GLY A 172 8.02 -18.98 -12.76
C GLY A 172 8.81 -19.34 -14.02
N LEU A 173 10.14 -19.32 -13.94
CA LEU A 173 11.02 -19.77 -15.02
C LEU A 173 10.88 -21.27 -15.28
N ALA A 174 10.79 -22.11 -14.25
CA ALA A 174 10.65 -23.55 -14.40
C ALA A 174 9.32 -23.93 -15.08
N PHE A 175 8.21 -23.29 -14.71
CA PHE A 175 6.93 -23.45 -15.39
C PHE A 175 6.98 -22.95 -16.84
N ALA A 176 7.63 -21.80 -17.10
CA ALA A 176 7.78 -21.27 -18.46
C ALA A 176 8.59 -22.21 -19.36
N LEU A 177 9.65 -22.83 -18.83
CA LEU A 177 10.50 -23.78 -19.54
C LEU A 177 9.90 -25.20 -19.62
N GLY A 178 8.92 -25.52 -18.77
CA GLY A 178 8.32 -26.85 -18.70
C GLY A 178 9.29 -27.95 -18.22
N ILE A 179 10.32 -27.57 -17.46
CA ILE A 179 11.32 -28.51 -16.97
C ILE A 179 10.86 -29.20 -15.69
N PHE A 180 11.15 -30.49 -15.56
CA PHE A 180 10.86 -31.32 -14.37
C PHE A 180 9.44 -31.09 -13.77
N PRO A 181 8.37 -31.21 -14.57
CA PRO A 181 7.03 -30.76 -14.17
C PRO A 181 6.50 -31.45 -12.91
N LEU A 182 6.82 -32.73 -12.68
CA LEU A 182 6.40 -33.44 -11.49
C LEU A 182 7.05 -32.87 -10.22
N PHE A 183 8.35 -32.59 -10.26
CA PHE A 183 9.07 -32.00 -9.13
C PHE A 183 8.65 -30.55 -8.87
N VAL A 184 8.55 -29.76 -9.94
CA VAL A 184 8.17 -28.34 -9.86
C VAL A 184 6.77 -28.19 -9.27
N ASN A 185 5.81 -29.02 -9.70
CA ASN A 185 4.47 -29.01 -9.15
C ASN A 185 4.45 -29.48 -7.69
N ALA A 186 5.11 -30.60 -7.36
CA ALA A 186 5.17 -31.07 -5.97
C ALA A 186 5.78 -30.01 -5.03
N PHE A 187 6.89 -29.40 -5.44
CA PHE A 187 7.54 -28.33 -4.68
C PHE A 187 6.65 -27.10 -4.56
N THR A 188 5.98 -26.68 -5.64
CA THR A 188 5.05 -25.54 -5.63
C THR A 188 3.90 -25.78 -4.67
N ALA A 189 3.24 -26.94 -4.73
CA ALA A 189 2.13 -27.27 -3.84
C ALA A 189 2.55 -27.20 -2.37
N VAL A 190 3.73 -27.72 -2.02
CA VAL A 190 4.28 -27.63 -0.65
C VAL A 190 4.58 -26.19 -0.27
N LEU A 191 5.31 -25.44 -1.10
CA LEU A 191 5.74 -24.08 -0.81
C LEU A 191 4.55 -23.14 -0.60
N MET A 192 3.57 -23.20 -1.50
CA MET A 192 2.35 -22.38 -1.42
C MET A 192 1.45 -22.81 -0.25
N SER A 193 1.42 -24.10 0.09
CA SER A 193 0.66 -24.55 1.27
C SER A 193 1.22 -23.96 2.56
N VAL A 194 2.55 -23.90 2.69
CA VAL A 194 3.21 -23.29 3.86
C VAL A 194 2.92 -21.78 3.92
N SER A 195 3.00 -21.05 2.80
CA SER A 195 2.67 -19.61 2.77
C SER A 195 1.21 -19.36 3.12
N LEU A 196 0.29 -20.15 2.57
CA LEU A 196 -1.15 -20.02 2.79
C LEU A 196 -1.52 -20.15 4.26
N ILE A 197 -0.91 -21.09 4.99
CA ILE A 197 -1.16 -21.22 6.45
C ILE A 197 -0.76 -19.93 7.18
N GLY A 198 0.38 -19.31 6.82
CA GLY A 198 0.82 -18.03 7.38
C GLY A 198 -0.14 -16.87 7.06
N VAL A 199 -0.65 -16.81 5.83
CA VAL A 199 -1.62 -15.81 5.38
C VAL A 199 -2.96 -15.98 6.11
N LEU A 200 -3.49 -17.21 6.17
CA LEU A 200 -4.74 -17.53 6.86
C LEU A 200 -4.71 -17.09 8.33
N GLN A 201 -3.63 -17.45 9.05
CA GLN A 201 -3.44 -17.03 10.44
C GLN A 201 -3.43 -15.50 10.58
N SER A 202 -2.75 -14.80 9.68
CA SER A 202 -2.66 -13.33 9.71
C SER A 202 -4.01 -12.64 9.47
N VAL A 203 -4.76 -13.11 8.47
CA VAL A 203 -6.09 -12.55 8.12
C VAL A 203 -7.08 -12.78 9.27
N MET A 204 -7.06 -13.97 9.88
CA MET A 204 -7.92 -14.29 11.02
C MET A 204 -7.60 -13.45 12.27
N THR A 205 -6.34 -13.06 12.46
CA THR A 205 -5.91 -12.27 13.63
C THR A 205 -6.27 -10.78 13.52
N LYS A 206 -6.91 -10.34 12.42
CA LYS A 206 -7.28 -8.92 12.15
C LYS A 206 -6.17 -7.89 12.39
N LYS A 207 -4.90 -8.31 12.37
CA LYS A 207 -3.78 -7.36 12.44
C LYS A 207 -3.73 -6.65 11.10
N LYS A 208 -3.86 -5.31 11.10
CA LYS A 208 -3.70 -4.46 9.90
C LYS A 208 -2.22 -4.50 9.48
N ILE A 209 -1.82 -5.52 8.72
CA ILE A 209 -0.46 -5.64 8.19
C ILE A 209 -0.55 -5.44 6.66
N GLN A 210 0.28 -4.53 6.17
CA GLN A 210 0.40 -4.22 4.74
C GLN A 210 0.86 -5.47 3.97
N CYS A 211 0.31 -5.70 2.77
CA CYS A 211 0.72 -6.81 1.91
C CYS A 211 2.17 -6.58 1.43
N ALA A 212 3.04 -7.56 1.61
CA ALA A 212 4.47 -7.38 1.34
C ALA A 212 4.79 -7.17 -0.15
N CYS A 213 4.01 -7.77 -1.05
CA CYS A 213 4.34 -7.91 -2.48
C CYS A 213 3.94 -6.66 -3.29
N LEU A 214 2.70 -6.22 -3.13
CA LEU A 214 2.16 -5.00 -3.75
C LEU A 214 1.95 -3.88 -2.74
N GLY A 215 1.94 -4.13 -1.42
CA GLY A 215 1.70 -3.07 -0.43
C GLY A 215 2.87 -2.13 -0.22
N ALA A 216 4.11 -2.52 -0.55
CA ALA A 216 5.24 -1.60 -0.55
C ALA A 216 5.17 -0.54 -1.67
N VAL A 217 4.62 -0.91 -2.84
CA VAL A 217 4.51 -0.02 -4.02
C VAL A 217 3.11 0.59 -4.17
N PHE A 218 2.05 -0.13 -3.75
CA PHE A 218 0.64 0.21 -3.95
C PHE A 218 -0.21 0.27 -2.66
N ASN A 219 0.38 0.12 -1.46
CA ASN A 219 -0.30 0.20 -0.15
C ASN A 219 -1.57 -0.69 -0.05
N LEU A 220 -1.54 -1.88 -0.64
CA LEU A 220 -2.61 -2.86 -0.53
C LEU A 220 -2.52 -3.60 0.81
N PRO A 221 -3.60 -3.64 1.62
CA PRO A 221 -3.64 -4.48 2.82
C PRO A 221 -3.60 -5.96 2.43
N MET A 222 -2.98 -6.81 3.27
CA MET A 222 -3.13 -8.27 3.16
C MET A 222 -4.62 -8.60 3.15
N SER A 223 -5.09 -9.31 2.11
CA SER A 223 -6.51 -9.43 1.80
C SER A 223 -6.92 -10.87 1.49
N THR A 224 -8.22 -11.12 1.48
CA THR A 224 -8.84 -12.37 1.00
C THR A 224 -8.40 -12.72 -0.42
N VAL A 225 -7.98 -11.74 -1.23
CA VAL A 225 -7.45 -11.95 -2.57
C VAL A 225 -6.19 -12.83 -2.55
N THR A 226 -5.28 -12.64 -1.59
CA THR A 226 -4.04 -13.45 -1.48
C THR A 226 -4.35 -14.90 -1.11
N ILE A 227 -5.39 -15.14 -0.30
CA ILE A 227 -5.85 -16.51 0.02
C ILE A 227 -6.37 -17.20 -1.24
N ILE A 228 -7.11 -16.48 -2.09
CA ILE A 228 -7.63 -17.01 -3.35
C ILE A 228 -6.49 -17.29 -4.33
N GLU A 229 -5.51 -16.39 -4.42
CA GLU A 229 -4.30 -16.56 -5.22
C GLU A 229 -3.51 -17.81 -4.83
N ASP A 230 -3.08 -17.93 -3.56
CA ASP A 230 -2.28 -19.07 -3.08
C ASP A 230 -3.09 -20.38 -3.24
N GLY A 231 -4.38 -20.34 -2.90
CA GLY A 231 -5.28 -21.49 -3.04
C GLY A 231 -5.44 -21.96 -4.49
N LEU A 232 -5.55 -21.02 -5.44
CA LEU A 232 -5.62 -21.33 -6.87
C LEU A 232 -4.33 -22.01 -7.36
N MET A 233 -3.17 -21.48 -6.95
CA MET A 233 -1.87 -22.03 -7.34
C MET A 233 -1.67 -23.45 -6.80
N ILE A 234 -2.09 -23.71 -5.55
CA ILE A 234 -2.09 -25.07 -4.98
C ILE A 234 -3.01 -25.99 -5.77
N ALA A 235 -4.24 -25.56 -6.05
CA ALA A 235 -5.22 -26.37 -6.78
C ALA A 235 -4.74 -26.74 -8.18
N MET A 236 -4.20 -25.79 -8.95
CA MET A 236 -3.62 -26.04 -10.27
C MET A 236 -2.44 -27.00 -10.18
N SER A 237 -1.53 -26.78 -9.22
CA SER A 237 -0.35 -27.62 -9.06
C SER A 237 -0.69 -29.06 -8.72
N VAL A 238 -1.65 -29.27 -7.81
CA VAL A 238 -2.15 -30.60 -7.43
C VAL A 238 -2.90 -31.25 -8.60
N ALA A 239 -3.74 -30.51 -9.32
CA ALA A 239 -4.42 -31.01 -10.50
C ALA A 239 -3.42 -31.47 -11.58
N MET A 240 -2.37 -30.67 -11.84
CA MET A 240 -1.31 -31.05 -12.76
C MET A 240 -0.59 -32.32 -12.30
N LEU A 241 -0.30 -32.49 -11.00
CA LEU A 241 0.29 -33.73 -10.49
C LEU A 241 -0.58 -34.95 -10.78
N PHE A 242 -1.89 -34.85 -10.53
CA PHE A 242 -2.83 -35.94 -10.83
C PHE A 242 -2.93 -36.26 -12.32
N MET A 243 -2.74 -35.27 -13.19
CA MET A 243 -2.73 -35.49 -14.64
C MET A 243 -1.41 -36.09 -15.16
N TYR A 244 -0.33 -36.06 -14.38
CA TYR A 244 0.96 -36.69 -14.70
C TYR A 244 1.10 -38.12 -14.17
N LEU A 245 0.27 -38.51 -13.19
CA LEU A 245 0.18 -39.86 -12.61
C LEU A 245 -0.77 -40.74 -13.44
#